data_AF-A0A3P1ZFU4-F1
#
_entry.id   AF-A0A3P1ZFU4-F1
#
_cell.length_a   1.000
_cell.length_b   1.000
_cell.length_c   1.000
_cell.angle_alpha   90.00
_cell.angle_beta   90.00
_cell.angle_gamma   90.00
#
_symmetry.space_group_name_H-M   'P 1'
#
loop_
_entity.id
_entity.type
_entity.pdbx_description
1 polymer ?
#
loop_
_entity_poly.entity_id
_entity_poly.type
_entity_poly.pdbx_seq_one_letter_code
_entity_poly.pdbx_strand_id
1 'polypeptide(L)'
;MKKVNILSELLELVVLKHIEYIESTTNVLIRLEKGYYKYLNQLSCIFKLSEEYAMTLEVDWNYIEIILDIYNQEKYISKESFIKIKEV
;
A
#
# COMPACT_ATOMS: atom_id res chain seq x y z
N MET A 1 -11.12 23.89 2.91
CA MET A 1 -10.28 23.09 3.83
C MET A 1 -10.56 21.63 3.53
N LYS A 2 -9.56 20.86 3.07
CA LYS A 2 -9.67 19.40 3.05
C LYS A 2 -9.89 18.95 4.49
N LYS A 3 -10.95 18.18 4.74
CA LYS A 3 -11.18 17.55 6.03
C LYS A 3 -10.10 16.48 6.15
N VAL A 4 -9.16 16.65 7.07
CA VAL A 4 -8.07 15.70 7.27
C VAL A 4 -8.69 14.36 7.66
N ASN A 5 -8.56 13.37 6.78
CA ASN A 5 -9.00 12.01 7.03
C ASN A 5 -7.80 11.21 7.54
N ILE A 6 -7.80 10.85 8.83
CA ILE A 6 -6.74 10.09 9.48
C ILE A 6 -6.45 8.78 8.72
N LEU A 7 -7.49 8.15 8.15
CA LEU A 7 -7.33 6.93 7.37
C LEU A 7 -6.58 7.17 6.07
N SER A 8 -6.81 8.31 5.40
CA SER A 8 -6.06 8.71 4.20
C SER A 8 -4.57 8.91 4.52
N GLU A 9 -4.27 9.65 5.58
CA GLU A 9 -2.89 9.88 6.01
C GLU A 9 -2.18 8.58 6.42
N LEU A 10 -2.91 7.67 7.08
CA LEU A 10 -2.38 6.35 7.44
C LEU A 10 -2.05 5.52 6.20
N LEU A 11 -2.95 5.48 5.21
CA LEU A 11 -2.72 4.78 3.95
C LEU A 11 -1.50 5.35 3.22
N GLU A 12 -1.40 6.68 3.11
CA GLU A 12 -0.26 7.36 2.51
C GLU A 12 1.04 6.99 3.20
N LEU A 13 1.09 7.14 4.53
CA LEU A 13 2.30 6.92 5.30
C LEU A 13 2.78 5.46 5.19
N VAL A 14 1.86 4.51 5.36
CA VAL A 14 2.17 3.08 5.31
C VAL A 14 2.71 2.68 3.94
N VAL A 15 2.07 3.15 2.87
CA VAL A 15 2.47 2.85 1.50
C VAL A 15 3.78 3.54 1.13
N LEU A 16 3.95 4.81 1.48
CA LEU A 16 5.17 5.57 1.20
C LEU A 16 6.38 4.92 1.87
N LYS A 17 6.27 4.60 3.17
CA LYS A 17 7.35 3.93 3.91
C LYS A 17 7.71 2.58 3.30
N HIS A 18 6.73 1.88 2.76
CA HIS A 18 6.96 0.61 2.09
C HIS A 18 7.67 0.77 0.74
N ILE A 19 7.29 1.78 -0.06
CA ILE A 19 7.99 2.12 -1.30
C ILE A 19 9.45 2.48 -1.00
N GLU A 20 9.69 3.35 -0.02
CA GLU A 20 11.05 3.74 0.42
C GLU A 20 11.89 2.52 0.85
N TYR A 21 11.28 1.57 1.56
CA TYR A 21 11.93 0.32 1.94
C TYR A 21 12.32 -0.53 0.72
N ILE A 22 11.43 -0.71 -0.25
CA ILE A 22 11.74 -1.46 -1.48
C ILE A 22 12.86 -0.76 -2.24
N GLU A 23 12.80 0.56 -2.39
CA GLU A 23 13.80 1.32 -3.14
C GLU A 23 15.18 1.29 -2.49
N SER A 24 15.25 1.28 -1.15
CA SER A 24 16.51 1.20 -0.40
C SER A 24 17.09 -0.22 -0.32
N THR A 25 16.28 -1.26 -0.46
CA THR A 25 16.72 -2.67 -0.37
C THR A 25 16.89 -3.35 -1.73
N THR A 26 16.50 -2.69 -2.82
CA THR A 26 16.63 -3.21 -4.17
C THR A 26 17.37 -2.21 -5.06
N ASN A 27 17.94 -2.67 -6.17
CA ASN A 27 18.46 -1.80 -7.23
C ASN A 27 17.57 -1.88 -8.48
N VAL A 28 17.83 -1.00 -9.45
CA VAL A 28 17.05 -0.90 -10.70
C VAL A 28 16.97 -2.22 -11.47
N LEU A 29 18.08 -2.97 -11.58
CA LEU A 29 18.13 -4.23 -12.30
C LEU A 29 17.24 -5.29 -11.61
N ILE A 30 17.37 -5.42 -10.30
CA ILE A 30 16.53 -6.34 -9.49
C ILE A 30 15.06 -5.99 -9.65
N ARG A 31 14.71 -4.70 -9.61
CA ARG A 31 13.32 -4.24 -9.75
C ARG A 31 12.74 -4.57 -11.12
N LEU A 32 13.54 -4.43 -12.17
CA LEU A 32 13.14 -4.77 -13.54
C LEU A 32 12.92 -6.29 -13.68
N GLU A 33 13.92 -7.09 -13.32
CA GLU A 33 13.90 -8.54 -13.49
C GLU A 33 12.78 -9.22 -12.70
N LYS A 34 12.55 -8.78 -11.45
CA LYS A 34 11.52 -9.35 -10.59
C LYS A 34 10.13 -8.74 -10.81
N GLY A 35 10.02 -7.69 -11.62
CA GLY A 35 8.75 -7.03 -11.95
C GLY A 35 8.21 -6.10 -10.86
N TYR A 36 9.07 -5.55 -10.00
CA TYR A 36 8.67 -4.62 -8.92
C TYR A 36 8.01 -3.35 -9.45
N TYR A 37 8.33 -2.90 -10.66
CA TYR A 37 7.70 -1.68 -11.20
C TYR A 37 6.18 -1.79 -11.30
N LYS A 38 5.65 -2.97 -11.60
CA LYS A 38 4.19 -3.21 -11.58
C LYS A 38 3.64 -3.04 -10.16
N TYR A 39 4.32 -3.63 -9.19
CA TYR A 39 3.93 -3.58 -7.78
C TYR A 39 4.02 -2.16 -7.21
N LEU A 40 5.14 -1.47 -7.44
CA LEU A 40 5.35 -0.07 -7.07
C LEU A 40 4.28 0.83 -7.69
N ASN A 41 3.89 0.61 -8.95
CA ASN A 41 2.81 1.37 -9.57
C ASN A 41 1.47 1.16 -8.85
N GLN A 42 1.12 -0.07 -8.46
CA GLN A 42 -0.10 -0.34 -7.70
C GLN A 42 -0.08 0.34 -6.32
N LEU A 43 1.05 0.28 -5.62
CA LEU A 43 1.27 0.99 -4.35
C LEU A 43 1.14 2.51 -4.55
N SER A 44 1.79 3.08 -5.57
CA SER A 44 1.68 4.50 -5.89
C SER A 44 0.24 4.91 -6.21
N CYS A 45 -0.59 4.03 -6.78
CA CYS A 45 -2.02 4.29 -6.94
C CYS A 45 -2.75 4.41 -5.58
N ILE A 46 -2.45 3.54 -4.61
CA ILE A 46 -3.01 3.65 -3.25
C ILE A 46 -2.58 4.95 -2.59
N PHE A 47 -1.31 5.31 -2.69
CA PHE A 47 -0.79 6.56 -2.14
C PHE A 47 -1.46 7.78 -2.78
N LYS A 48 -1.61 7.80 -4.11
CA LYS A 48 -2.17 8.95 -4.84
C LYS A 48 -3.68 9.11 -4.65
N LEU A 49 -4.40 8.01 -4.46
CA LEU A 49 -5.85 7.96 -4.32
C LEU A 49 -6.29 7.65 -2.88
N SER A 50 -5.43 7.94 -1.91
CA SER A 50 -5.61 7.63 -0.50
C SER A 50 -6.92 8.18 0.07
N GLU A 51 -7.32 9.38 -0.36
CA GLU A 51 -8.58 10.00 0.05
C GLU A 51 -9.78 9.23 -0.49
N GLU A 52 -9.77 8.84 -1.76
CA GLU A 52 -10.84 8.06 -2.37
C GLU A 52 -10.95 6.67 -1.73
N TYR A 53 -9.82 6.02 -1.42
CA TYR A 53 -9.81 4.77 -0.66
C TYR A 53 -10.39 4.97 0.74
N ALA A 54 -9.97 6.01 1.47
CA ALA A 54 -10.47 6.29 2.81
C ALA A 54 -11.98 6.58 2.82
N MET A 55 -12.47 7.38 1.86
CA MET A 55 -13.90 7.63 1.69
C MET A 55 -14.68 6.36 1.38
N THR A 56 -14.12 5.44 0.58
CA THR A 56 -14.76 4.15 0.27
C THR A 56 -14.84 3.28 1.52
N LEU A 57 -13.78 3.23 2.33
CA LEU A 57 -13.71 2.46 3.57
C LEU A 57 -14.66 2.97 4.66
N GLU A 58 -14.97 4.27 4.68
CA GLU A 58 -16.00 4.83 5.56
C GLU A 58 -17.40 4.34 5.21
N VAL A 59 -17.64 3.95 3.96
CA VAL A 59 -18.92 3.39 3.48
C VAL A 59 -18.96 1.87 3.63
N ASP A 60 -17.90 1.19 3.22
CA ASP A 60 -17.75 -0.26 3.31
C ASP A 60 -16.32 -0.66 3.68
N TRP A 61 -16.16 -1.07 4.94
CA TRP A 61 -14.86 -1.49 5.46
C TRP A 61 -14.30 -2.73 4.75
N ASN A 62 -15.14 -3.59 4.16
CA ASN A 62 -14.65 -4.81 3.47
C ASN A 62 -13.75 -4.48 2.28
N TYR A 63 -13.82 -3.26 1.74
CA TYR A 63 -12.94 -2.79 0.68
C TYR A 63 -11.47 -2.76 1.10
N ILE A 64 -11.17 -2.83 2.40
CA ILE A 64 -9.80 -2.88 2.92
C ILE A 64 -9.04 -4.10 2.41
N GLU A 65 -9.73 -5.21 2.14
CA GLU A 65 -9.13 -6.43 1.61
C GLU A 65 -8.48 -6.19 0.25
N ILE A 66 -9.03 -5.30 -0.60
CA ILE A 66 -8.41 -4.95 -1.88
C ILE A 66 -7.08 -4.23 -1.68
N ILE A 67 -7.01 -3.33 -0.70
CA ILE A 67 -5.78 -2.61 -0.35
C ILE A 67 -4.75 -3.61 0.20
N LEU A 68 -5.18 -4.51 1.08
CA LEU A 68 -4.33 -5.55 1.64
C LEU A 68 -3.84 -6.53 0.57
N ASP A 69 -4.67 -6.94 -0.38
CA ASP A 69 -4.28 -7.81 -1.50
C ASP A 69 -3.23 -7.15 -2.40
N ILE A 70 -3.35 -5.84 -2.62
CA ILE A 70 -2.34 -5.08 -3.36
C ILE A 70 -1.04 -5.01 -2.56
N TYR A 71 -1.10 -4.70 -1.27
CA TYR A 71 0.10 -4.52 -0.42
C TYR A 71 0.79 -5.85 -0.09
N ASN A 72 0.04 -6.89 0.27
CA ASN A 72 0.55 -8.18 0.76
C ASN A 72 0.84 -9.17 -0.39
N GLN A 73 1.54 -8.71 -1.42
CA GLN A 73 1.90 -9.60 -2.54
C GLN A 73 3.16 -10.40 -2.19
N GLU A 74 2.99 -11.69 -1.86
CA GLU A 74 4.09 -12.62 -1.49
C GLU A 74 5.18 -12.76 -2.57
N LYS A 75 4.83 -12.43 -3.81
CA LYS A 75 5.77 -12.39 -4.93
C LYS A 75 6.88 -11.33 -4.73
N TYR A 76 6.57 -10.24 -4.02
CA TYR A 76 7.47 -9.08 -3.89
C TYR A 76 7.98 -8.87 -2.47
N ILE A 77 7.23 -9.31 -1.46
CA ILE A 77 7.59 -9.14 -0.04
C ILE A 77 7.39 -10.43 0.75
N SER A 78 8.10 -10.54 1.88
CA SER A 78 7.98 -11.71 2.74
C SER A 78 6.68 -11.65 3.58
N LYS A 79 6.17 -12.82 3.98
CA LYS A 79 4.91 -12.90 4.76
C LYS A 79 5.01 -12.24 6.13
N GLU A 80 6.22 -12.11 6.66
CA GLU A 80 6.50 -11.40 7.91
C GLU A 80 6.28 -9.89 7.79
N SER A 81 6.34 -9.36 6.57
CA SER A 81 6.07 -7.94 6.27
C SER A 81 4.60 -7.66 5.96
N PHE A 82 3.74 -8.69 5.98
CA PHE A 82 2.33 -8.51 5.66
C PHE A 82 1.62 -7.72 6.75
N ILE A 83 0.81 -6.76 6.33
CA ILE A 83 -0.12 -6.06 7.22
C ILE A 83 -1.29 -6.99 7.51
N LYS A 84 -1.67 -7.08 8.78
CA LYS A 84 -2.84 -7.84 9.24
C LYS A 84 -3.71 -6.91 10.07
N ILE A 85 -4.98 -6.83 9.72
CA ILE A 85 -5.98 -6.15 10.54
C ILE A 85 -6.46 -7.14 11.59
N LYS A 86 -6.49 -6.71 12.85
CA LYS A 86 -7.04 -7.48 13.95
C LYS A 86 -8.34 -6.81 14.38
N GLU A 87 -9.42 -7.58 14.48
CA GLU A 87 -10.59 -7.14 15.22
C GLU A 87 -10.21 -7.01 16.71
N VAL A 88 -10.68 -5.93 17.33
CA VAL A 88 -10.48 -5.63 18.76
C VAL A 88 -11.79 -5.85 19.48
#